data_AF-A0AAD7DP06-F1
#
_entry.id   AF-A0AAD7DP06-F1
#
_cell.length_a   1.000
_cell.length_b   1.000
_cell.length_c   1.000
_cell.angle_alpha   90.00
_cell.angle_beta   90.00
_cell.angle_gamma   90.00
#
_symmetry.space_group_name_H-M   'P 1'
#
loop_
_entity.id
_entity.type
_entity.pdbx_description
1 polymer ?
#
loop_
_entity_poly.entity_id
_entity_poly.type
_entity_poly.pdbx_seq_one_letter_code
_entity_poly.pdbx_strand_id
1 'polypeptide(L)'
;MAHTLHKAGCSQERVGDIIHYVAQKTGFFVKNKMSCCTVQRALIEGGIAAKIQFAYEISQADGVTASGDATSLREHNYEASHIMINKNGKHQNRMLGISSTVDHTSETQVQSWKSKITALSEIFNRCPLAERSAFSFEVSHFLRLLKGMNGDHASDQKKTVRLMLEWKELVTRMMLGRDEIHAMEASEVLVIIADIHKQNITEAGAEDVWDSLSDAERDALTKSSMDVFAYRLGRDAFDQLSDEEKRDISLFFWAGCSMHKELNSCKAFTEAMDNYIENDLEGPVSLANKDNDATIQLAEDTGTSTAAVQRALKISEGGAVKLIGLLGAFVNHKDDKKGCHDVYDDYFRPIIGSGVRFPAVNNTRYQSFGLGGARIISFLDEHKLLMPFIRNKKQKRTLKTSSLMLDGNRSRSSPSGSTDLAILLNSSRTRRRLSAGE
;
A
#
# COMPACT_ATOMS: atom_id res chain seq x y z
N MET A 1 -24.56 16.99 14.60
CA MET A 1 -23.63 17.93 15.26
C MET A 1 -22.53 17.22 16.05
N ALA A 2 -22.85 16.33 17.00
CA ALA A 2 -21.84 15.59 17.77
C ALA A 2 -20.82 14.82 16.91
N HIS A 3 -21.31 14.06 15.92
CA HIS A 3 -20.45 13.35 14.95
C HIS A 3 -19.57 14.30 14.13
N THR A 4 -20.10 15.45 13.70
CA THR A 4 -19.35 16.48 12.96
C THR A 4 -18.22 17.07 13.79
N LEU A 5 -18.51 17.41 15.06
CA LEU A 5 -17.52 17.96 15.99
C LEU A 5 -16.43 16.95 16.31
N HIS A 6 -16.80 15.68 16.53
CA HIS A 6 -15.82 14.62 16.76
C HIS A 6 -14.93 14.39 15.54
N LYS A 7 -15.52 14.36 14.32
CA LYS A 7 -14.76 14.28 13.07
C LYS A 7 -13.80 15.45 12.86
N ALA A 8 -14.13 16.63 13.40
CA ALA A 8 -13.24 17.80 13.39
C ALA A 8 -12.12 17.74 14.44
N GLY A 9 -11.95 16.60 15.15
CA GLY A 9 -10.91 16.40 16.15
C GLY A 9 -11.31 16.76 17.58
N CYS A 10 -12.59 17.06 17.84
CA CYS A 10 -13.04 17.31 19.20
C CYS A 10 -13.07 16.01 20.01
N SER A 11 -12.51 16.03 21.22
CA SER A 11 -12.67 14.93 22.16
C SER A 11 -14.15 14.75 22.54
N GLN A 12 -14.57 13.50 22.74
CA GLN A 12 -15.98 13.17 23.01
C GLN A 12 -16.49 13.87 24.29
N GLU A 13 -15.62 14.06 25.28
CA GLU A 13 -15.90 14.77 26.53
C GLU A 13 -16.23 16.27 26.32
N ARG A 14 -15.66 16.88 25.28
CA ARG A 14 -15.77 18.33 25.03
C ARG A 14 -16.86 18.68 24.03
N VAL A 15 -17.40 17.71 23.30
CA VAL A 15 -18.46 17.93 22.30
C VAL A 15 -19.67 18.64 22.92
N GLY A 16 -20.12 18.21 24.11
CA GLY A 16 -21.24 18.84 24.79
C GLY A 16 -20.98 20.32 25.15
N ASP A 17 -19.76 20.65 25.59
CA ASP A 17 -19.37 22.03 25.92
C ASP A 17 -19.36 22.92 24.69
N ILE A 18 -18.82 22.41 23.57
CA ILE A 18 -18.77 23.17 22.31
C ILE A 18 -20.18 23.45 21.79
N ILE A 19 -21.09 22.47 21.84
CA ILE A 19 -22.48 22.67 21.42
C ILE A 19 -23.14 23.78 22.24
N HIS A 20 -22.96 23.79 23.56
CA HIS A 20 -23.48 24.84 24.44
C HIS A 20 -22.87 26.21 24.12
N TYR A 21 -21.55 26.27 23.96
CA TYR A 21 -20.85 27.50 23.64
C TYR A 21 -21.33 28.11 22.31
N VAL A 22 -21.45 27.29 21.26
CA VAL A 22 -21.94 27.72 19.94
C VAL A 22 -23.40 28.18 20.03
N ALA A 23 -24.26 27.44 20.74
CA ALA A 23 -25.66 27.81 20.92
C ALA A 23 -25.80 29.17 21.62
N GLN A 24 -25.06 29.39 22.71
CA GLN A 24 -25.07 30.66 23.43
C GLN A 24 -24.65 31.83 22.53
N LYS A 25 -23.60 31.66 21.70
CA LYS A 25 -23.13 32.70 20.77
C LYS A 25 -24.08 32.97 19.61
N THR A 26 -24.94 32.01 19.28
CA THR A 26 -25.92 32.13 18.18
C THR A 26 -27.32 32.49 18.68
N GLY A 27 -27.49 32.76 19.98
CA GLY A 27 -28.77 33.16 20.58
C GLY A 27 -29.72 31.98 20.86
N PHE A 28 -29.25 30.74 20.74
CA PHE A 28 -30.03 29.54 21.06
C PHE A 28 -29.76 29.06 22.48
N PHE A 29 -30.79 28.53 23.14
CA PHE A 29 -30.68 27.89 24.45
C PHE A 29 -30.74 26.37 24.30
N VAL A 30 -29.70 25.67 24.75
CA VAL A 30 -29.67 24.20 24.80
C VAL A 30 -29.85 23.76 26.25
N LYS A 31 -30.98 23.11 26.56
CA LYS A 31 -31.34 22.75 27.93
C LYS A 31 -30.36 21.77 28.60
N ASN A 32 -29.95 20.73 27.87
CA ASN A 32 -29.14 19.63 28.42
C ASN A 32 -27.77 19.57 27.74
N LYS A 33 -26.72 19.22 28.48
CA LYS A 33 -25.39 18.97 27.92
C LYS A 33 -25.25 17.50 27.54
N MET A 34 -24.78 17.23 26.31
CA MET A 34 -24.43 15.85 25.93
C MET A 34 -23.25 15.35 26.76
N SER A 35 -23.42 14.21 27.41
CA SER A 35 -22.33 13.52 28.12
C SER A 35 -21.38 12.84 27.14
N CYS A 36 -20.15 12.52 27.59
CA CYS A 36 -19.20 11.71 26.81
C CYS A 36 -19.84 10.37 26.37
N CYS A 37 -20.55 9.68 27.27
CA CYS A 37 -21.26 8.43 26.99
C CYS A 37 -22.32 8.61 25.88
N THR A 38 -23.10 9.69 25.93
CA THR A 38 -24.11 9.99 24.89
C THR A 38 -23.46 10.24 23.53
N VAL A 39 -22.33 10.97 23.51
CA VAL A 39 -21.56 11.20 22.27
C VAL A 39 -21.03 9.89 21.73
N GLN A 40 -20.44 9.05 22.58
CA GLN A 40 -19.91 7.74 22.19
C GLN A 40 -21.01 6.85 21.59
N ARG A 41 -22.18 6.76 22.21
CA ARG A 41 -23.32 5.99 21.68
C ARG A 41 -23.76 6.51 20.32
N ALA A 42 -23.90 7.82 20.15
CA ALA A 42 -24.26 8.42 18.87
C ALA A 42 -23.23 8.13 17.76
N LEU A 43 -21.94 8.05 18.10
CA LEU A 43 -20.88 7.66 17.15
C LEU A 43 -20.99 6.17 16.77
N ILE A 44 -21.22 5.28 17.73
CA ILE A 44 -21.38 3.84 17.50
C ILE A 44 -22.63 3.57 16.63
N GLU A 45 -23.76 4.18 16.98
CA GLU A 45 -25.00 4.11 16.19
C GLU A 45 -24.79 4.60 14.76
N GLY A 46 -24.10 5.75 14.59
CA GLY A 46 -23.72 6.26 13.29
C GLY A 46 -22.81 5.30 12.50
N GLY A 47 -21.90 4.59 13.17
CA GLY A 47 -21.06 3.57 12.58
C GLY A 47 -21.84 2.34 12.11
N ILE A 48 -22.81 1.88 12.90
CA ILE A 48 -23.71 0.78 12.52
C ILE A 48 -24.58 1.20 11.32
N ALA A 49 -25.15 2.41 11.35
CA ALA A 49 -25.93 2.95 10.24
C ALA A 49 -25.09 3.05 8.95
N ALA A 50 -23.83 3.48 9.04
CA ALA A 50 -22.92 3.52 7.92
C ALA A 50 -22.62 2.12 7.34
N LYS A 51 -22.48 1.10 8.18
CA LYS A 51 -22.32 -0.31 7.74
C LYS A 51 -23.56 -0.84 7.01
N ILE A 52 -24.75 -0.54 7.53
CA ILE A 52 -26.02 -0.92 6.89
C ILE A 52 -26.13 -0.24 5.51
N GLN A 53 -25.87 1.08 5.45
CA GLN A 53 -25.86 1.81 4.18
C GLN A 53 -24.84 1.21 3.22
N PHE A 54 -23.66 0.85 3.70
CA PHE A 54 -22.60 0.32 2.86
C PHE A 54 -22.96 -1.04 2.26
N ALA A 55 -23.52 -1.97 3.05
CA ALA A 55 -24.02 -3.24 2.55
C ALA A 55 -25.13 -3.05 1.51
N TYR A 56 -26.04 -2.10 1.73
CA TYR A 56 -27.08 -1.72 0.77
C TYR A 56 -26.49 -1.11 -0.52
N GLU A 57 -25.45 -0.29 -0.44
CA GLU A 57 -24.82 0.28 -1.64
C GLU A 57 -24.11 -0.79 -2.47
N ILE A 58 -23.42 -1.74 -1.81
CA ILE A 58 -22.77 -2.87 -2.49
C ILE A 58 -23.82 -3.73 -3.20
N SER A 59 -24.96 -4.02 -2.57
CA SER A 59 -25.98 -4.88 -3.20
C SER A 59 -26.63 -4.29 -4.44
N GLN A 60 -26.46 -2.99 -4.65
CA GLN A 60 -27.01 -2.26 -5.78
C GLN A 60 -25.94 -1.91 -6.82
N ALA A 61 -24.73 -2.46 -6.69
CA ALA A 61 -23.60 -2.20 -7.55
C ALA A 61 -23.57 -3.14 -8.75
N ASP A 62 -23.00 -2.66 -9.86
CA ASP A 62 -22.69 -3.50 -11.03
C ASP A 62 -21.39 -4.29 -10.81
N GLY A 63 -20.52 -3.75 -9.94
CA GLY A 63 -19.27 -4.39 -9.55
C GLY A 63 -18.52 -3.56 -8.52
N VAL A 64 -17.61 -4.22 -7.82
CA VAL A 64 -16.77 -3.59 -6.80
C VAL A 64 -15.31 -3.96 -6.98
N THR A 65 -14.40 -3.07 -6.61
CA THR A 65 -12.98 -3.42 -6.42
C THR A 65 -12.57 -3.15 -4.99
N ALA A 66 -11.73 -4.01 -4.43
CA ALA A 66 -11.25 -3.87 -3.06
C ALA A 66 -9.80 -3.40 -3.02
N SER A 67 -9.42 -2.67 -1.99
CA SER A 67 -8.02 -2.29 -1.76
C SER A 67 -7.71 -2.28 -0.28
N GLY A 68 -6.56 -2.85 0.08
CA GLY A 68 -6.03 -2.82 1.43
C GLY A 68 -4.70 -2.08 1.45
N ASP A 69 -4.44 -1.38 2.56
CA ASP A 69 -3.11 -0.88 2.87
C ASP A 69 -2.84 -1.12 4.36
N ALA A 70 -1.59 -1.42 4.70
CA ALA A 70 -1.19 -1.71 6.07
C ALA A 70 0.07 -0.94 6.46
N THR A 71 0.08 -0.41 7.68
CA THR A 71 1.23 0.29 8.26
C THR A 71 1.40 -0.09 9.71
N SER A 72 2.63 -0.01 10.21
CA SER A 72 2.92 -0.16 11.63
C SER A 72 3.09 1.20 12.29
N LEU A 73 2.51 1.38 13.47
CA LEU A 73 2.71 2.54 14.32
C LEU A 73 3.00 2.07 15.75
N ARG A 74 4.23 2.34 16.23
CA ARG A 74 4.70 1.93 17.57
C ARG A 74 4.47 0.44 17.84
N GLU A 75 4.99 -0.42 16.96
CA GLU A 75 4.90 -1.89 17.06
C GLU A 75 3.50 -2.47 16.90
N HIS A 76 2.47 -1.63 16.69
CA HIS A 76 1.12 -2.09 16.34
C HIS A 76 0.89 -2.00 14.84
N ASN A 77 0.42 -3.08 14.23
CA ASN A 77 0.01 -3.08 12.83
C ASN A 77 -1.43 -2.58 12.71
N TYR A 78 -1.66 -1.76 11.69
CA TYR A 78 -2.96 -1.24 11.32
C TYR A 78 -3.20 -1.51 9.84
N GLU A 79 -4.37 -2.05 9.53
CA GLU A 79 -4.83 -2.30 8.18
C GLU A 79 -6.05 -1.43 7.89
N ALA A 80 -6.01 -0.67 6.81
CA ALA A 80 -7.13 0.05 6.26
C ALA A 80 -7.67 -0.67 5.02
N SER A 81 -8.99 -0.89 4.98
CA SER A 81 -9.66 -1.54 3.86
C SER A 81 -10.64 -0.58 3.21
N HIS A 82 -10.65 -0.56 1.88
CA HIS A 82 -11.52 0.28 1.07
C HIS A 82 -12.17 -0.55 -0.04
N ILE A 83 -13.38 -0.16 -0.43
CA ILE A 83 -14.10 -0.73 -1.56
C ILE A 83 -14.51 0.42 -2.48
N MET A 84 -14.16 0.30 -3.75
CA MET A 84 -14.69 1.15 -4.80
C MET A 84 -15.96 0.49 -5.35
N ILE A 85 -17.09 1.16 -5.19
CA ILE A 85 -18.39 0.73 -5.72
C ILE A 85 -18.58 1.36 -7.10
N ASN A 86 -18.92 0.55 -8.10
CA ASN A 86 -19.36 1.01 -9.41
C ASN A 86 -20.86 0.76 -9.58
N LYS A 87 -21.61 1.82 -9.89
CA LYS A 87 -23.03 1.75 -10.24
C LYS A 87 -23.33 2.71 -11.38
N ASN A 88 -23.80 2.20 -12.52
CA ASN A 88 -24.11 2.97 -13.73
C ASN A 88 -22.95 3.89 -14.16
N GLY A 89 -21.71 3.37 -14.09
CA GLY A 89 -20.49 4.11 -14.43
C GLY A 89 -20.07 5.17 -13.41
N LYS A 90 -20.79 5.32 -12.28
CA LYS A 90 -20.39 6.19 -11.18
C LYS A 90 -19.56 5.41 -10.17
N HIS A 91 -18.37 5.93 -9.90
CA HIS A 91 -17.42 5.34 -8.95
C HIS A 91 -17.48 6.03 -7.60
N GLN A 92 -17.64 5.25 -6.54
CA GLN A 92 -17.71 5.75 -5.17
C GLN A 92 -16.77 4.96 -4.25
N ASN A 93 -15.77 5.64 -3.69
CA ASN A 93 -14.88 5.03 -2.71
C ASN A 93 -15.55 5.01 -1.32
N ARG A 94 -15.51 3.86 -0.67
CA ARG A 94 -16.01 3.63 0.69
C ARG A 94 -14.92 2.99 1.54
N MET A 95 -14.71 3.54 2.72
CA MET A 95 -13.84 2.93 3.72
C MET A 95 -14.61 1.85 4.47
N LEU A 96 -14.15 0.60 4.36
CA LEU A 96 -14.70 -0.53 5.10
C LEU A 96 -14.31 -0.48 6.57
N GLY A 97 -13.09 -0.04 6.86
CA GLY A 97 -12.65 0.25 8.21
C GLY A 97 -11.14 0.24 8.38
N ILE A 98 -10.71 0.59 9.59
CA ILE A 98 -9.35 0.40 10.07
C ILE A 98 -9.39 -0.68 11.16
N SER A 99 -8.44 -1.61 11.14
CA SER A 99 -8.33 -2.65 12.15
C SER A 99 -6.88 -2.81 12.56
N SER A 100 -6.64 -3.09 13.84
CA SER A 100 -5.31 -3.53 14.26
C SER A 100 -5.15 -5.02 13.94
N THR A 101 -4.00 -5.41 13.40
CA THR A 101 -3.69 -6.80 13.11
C THR A 101 -2.49 -7.27 13.93
N VAL A 102 -2.44 -8.58 14.20
CA VAL A 102 -1.32 -9.20 14.92
C VAL A 102 -0.04 -9.22 14.07
N ASP A 103 -0.20 -9.37 12.76
CA ASP A 103 0.88 -9.37 11.78
C ASP A 103 0.41 -8.79 10.42
N HIS A 104 1.30 -8.80 9.44
CA HIS A 104 1.07 -8.35 8.07
C HIS A 104 1.06 -9.51 7.06
N THR A 105 0.84 -10.76 7.51
CA THR A 105 0.81 -11.90 6.60
C THR A 105 -0.43 -11.85 5.70
N SER A 106 -0.32 -12.46 4.53
CA SER A 106 -1.42 -12.52 3.56
C SER A 106 -2.64 -13.23 4.12
N GLU A 107 -2.43 -14.31 4.88
CA GLU A 107 -3.49 -15.07 5.55
C GLU A 107 -4.27 -14.21 6.53
N THR A 108 -3.58 -13.46 7.39
CA THR A 108 -4.20 -12.53 8.35
C THR A 108 -5.01 -11.46 7.63
N GLN A 109 -4.48 -10.91 6.52
CA GLN A 109 -5.21 -9.93 5.70
C GLN A 109 -6.47 -10.51 5.07
N VAL A 110 -6.41 -11.71 4.49
CA VAL A 110 -7.61 -12.37 3.92
C VAL A 110 -8.63 -12.69 5.02
N GLN A 111 -8.18 -13.14 6.18
CA GLN A 111 -9.07 -13.40 7.31
C GLN A 111 -9.74 -12.11 7.84
N SER A 112 -9.02 -11.00 7.80
CA SER A 112 -9.54 -9.66 8.09
C SER A 112 -10.65 -9.28 7.11
N TRP A 113 -10.45 -9.50 5.81
CA TRP A 113 -11.49 -9.31 4.78
C TRP A 113 -12.72 -10.19 5.03
N LYS A 114 -12.53 -11.51 5.21
CA LYS A 114 -13.61 -12.46 5.55
C LYS A 114 -14.42 -11.96 6.73
N SER A 115 -13.76 -11.61 7.83
CA SER A 115 -14.41 -11.15 9.05
C SER A 115 -15.19 -9.85 8.84
N LYS A 116 -14.63 -8.88 8.11
CA LYS A 116 -15.29 -7.59 7.84
C LYS A 116 -16.54 -7.76 6.97
N ILE A 117 -16.48 -8.58 5.91
CA ILE A 117 -17.63 -8.82 5.02
C ILE A 117 -18.71 -9.66 5.73
N THR A 118 -18.32 -10.69 6.49
CA THR A 118 -19.27 -11.46 7.31
C THR A 118 -19.97 -10.57 8.33
N ALA A 119 -19.24 -9.69 9.03
CA ALA A 119 -19.85 -8.76 9.96
C ALA A 119 -20.81 -7.76 9.27
N LEU A 120 -20.52 -7.34 8.03
CA LEU A 120 -21.45 -6.51 7.24
C LEU A 120 -22.73 -7.29 6.92
N SER A 121 -22.62 -8.55 6.49
CA SER A 121 -23.74 -9.46 6.26
C SER A 121 -24.62 -9.62 7.49
N GLU A 122 -24.03 -9.96 8.63
CA GLU A 122 -24.78 -10.13 9.89
C GLU A 122 -25.50 -8.85 10.33
N ILE A 123 -24.83 -7.69 10.26
CA ILE A 123 -25.41 -6.41 10.65
C ILE A 123 -26.56 -6.03 9.72
N PHE A 124 -26.37 -6.20 8.40
CA PHE A 124 -27.40 -5.85 7.42
C PHE A 124 -28.62 -6.76 7.55
N ASN A 125 -28.40 -8.08 7.61
CA ASN A 125 -29.49 -9.08 7.65
C ASN A 125 -30.30 -9.02 8.96
N ARG A 126 -29.76 -8.46 10.05
CA ARG A 126 -30.50 -8.20 11.30
C ARG A 126 -31.18 -6.83 11.33
N CYS A 127 -30.99 -6.00 10.32
CA CYS A 127 -31.57 -4.67 10.26
C CYS A 127 -33.01 -4.72 9.73
N PRO A 128 -33.94 -3.91 10.28
CA PRO A 128 -35.28 -3.74 9.70
C PRO A 128 -35.29 -3.28 8.24
N LEU A 129 -34.18 -2.72 7.74
CA LEU A 129 -34.05 -2.37 6.33
C LEU A 129 -34.06 -3.63 5.45
N ALA A 130 -33.36 -4.70 5.84
CA ALA A 130 -33.30 -5.94 5.08
C ALA A 130 -34.69 -6.54 4.86
N GLU A 131 -35.49 -6.60 5.94
CA GLU A 131 -36.90 -7.03 5.88
C GLU A 131 -37.73 -6.17 4.95
N ARG A 132 -37.65 -4.83 5.08
CA ARG A 132 -38.43 -3.90 4.22
C ARG A 132 -38.00 -3.93 2.76
N SER A 133 -36.73 -4.16 2.49
CA SER A 133 -36.22 -4.29 1.13
C SER A 133 -36.41 -5.69 0.53
N ALA A 134 -36.91 -6.65 1.31
CA ALA A 134 -36.98 -8.07 0.93
C ALA A 134 -35.66 -8.59 0.33
N PHE A 135 -34.55 -8.17 0.94
CA PHE A 135 -33.20 -8.39 0.41
C PHE A 135 -32.26 -8.77 1.55
N SER A 136 -31.43 -9.80 1.31
CA SER A 136 -30.34 -10.22 2.21
C SER A 136 -28.98 -9.95 1.56
N PHE A 137 -28.03 -9.50 2.37
CA PHE A 137 -26.65 -9.30 1.96
C PHE A 137 -25.81 -10.51 2.37
N GLU A 138 -25.48 -11.36 1.40
CA GLU A 138 -24.64 -12.53 1.61
C GLU A 138 -23.19 -12.30 1.17
N VAL A 139 -22.27 -13.03 1.81
CA VAL A 139 -20.84 -12.99 1.44
C VAL A 139 -20.62 -13.41 -0.02
N SER A 140 -21.40 -14.37 -0.51
CA SER A 140 -21.36 -14.82 -1.92
C SER A 140 -21.71 -13.69 -2.89
N HIS A 141 -22.68 -12.84 -2.54
CA HIS A 141 -23.09 -11.69 -3.34
C HIS A 141 -21.92 -10.71 -3.49
N PHE A 142 -21.26 -10.36 -2.38
CA PHE A 142 -20.06 -9.51 -2.43
C PHE A 142 -18.97 -10.10 -3.35
N LEU A 143 -18.67 -11.40 -3.21
CA LEU A 143 -17.62 -12.05 -3.98
C LEU A 143 -17.96 -12.15 -5.47
N ARG A 144 -19.23 -12.32 -5.84
CA ARG A 144 -19.68 -12.26 -7.23
C ARG A 144 -19.45 -10.87 -7.84
N LEU A 145 -19.74 -9.81 -7.07
CA LEU A 145 -19.52 -8.42 -7.48
C LEU A 145 -18.05 -8.00 -7.48
N LEU A 146 -17.18 -8.69 -6.73
CA LEU A 146 -15.77 -8.36 -6.63
C LEU A 146 -15.05 -8.60 -7.97
N LYS A 147 -14.74 -7.53 -8.71
CA LYS A 147 -14.10 -7.57 -10.03
C LYS A 147 -12.59 -7.34 -10.00
N GLY A 148 -12.01 -7.11 -8.82
CA GLY A 148 -10.58 -6.96 -8.69
C GLY A 148 -10.12 -6.38 -7.36
N MET A 149 -8.80 -6.38 -7.19
CA MET A 149 -8.13 -5.83 -6.03
C MET A 149 -6.92 -4.99 -6.38
N ASN A 150 -6.70 -3.94 -5.58
CA ASN A 150 -5.51 -3.12 -5.61
C ASN A 150 -4.68 -3.37 -4.36
N GLY A 151 -3.37 -3.49 -4.55
CA GLY A 151 -2.40 -3.67 -3.47
C GLY A 151 -1.01 -3.29 -3.96
N ASP A 152 -0.01 -3.26 -3.08
CA ASP A 152 1.36 -3.05 -3.52
C ASP A 152 1.95 -4.27 -4.24
N HIS A 153 3.21 -4.17 -4.69
CA HIS A 153 3.89 -5.23 -5.44
C HIS A 153 4.58 -6.26 -4.54
N ALA A 154 4.48 -6.14 -3.22
CA ALA A 154 5.13 -7.04 -2.28
C ALA A 154 4.58 -8.47 -2.44
N SER A 155 5.43 -9.45 -2.09
CA SER A 155 5.12 -10.87 -2.28
C SER A 155 3.92 -11.31 -1.45
N ASP A 156 3.78 -10.76 -0.25
CA ASP A 156 2.62 -10.95 0.63
C ASP A 156 1.35 -10.37 -0.03
N GLN A 157 1.40 -9.17 -0.63
CA GLN A 157 0.23 -8.60 -1.31
C GLN A 157 -0.21 -9.42 -2.52
N LYS A 158 0.72 -9.93 -3.33
CA LYS A 158 0.42 -10.86 -4.43
C LYS A 158 -0.26 -12.13 -3.91
N LYS A 159 0.21 -12.66 -2.79
CA LYS A 159 -0.38 -13.83 -2.15
C LYS A 159 -1.76 -13.52 -1.57
N THR A 160 -1.99 -12.35 -0.99
CA THR A 160 -3.31 -11.89 -0.52
C THR A 160 -4.31 -11.88 -1.66
N VAL A 161 -3.93 -11.30 -2.81
CA VAL A 161 -4.76 -11.24 -4.02
C VAL A 161 -5.10 -12.65 -4.53
N ARG A 162 -4.13 -13.57 -4.55
CA ARG A 162 -4.36 -14.97 -4.93
C ARG A 162 -5.36 -15.66 -3.98
N LEU A 163 -5.16 -15.52 -2.67
CA LEU A 163 -6.05 -16.09 -1.66
C LEU A 163 -7.47 -15.50 -1.73
N MET A 164 -7.60 -14.22 -2.10
CA MET A 164 -8.91 -13.59 -2.32
C MET A 164 -9.60 -14.11 -3.58
N LEU A 165 -8.84 -14.39 -4.65
CA LEU A 165 -9.37 -15.04 -5.85
C LEU A 165 -9.82 -16.48 -5.56
N GLU A 166 -8.99 -17.26 -4.85
CA GLU A 166 -9.34 -18.62 -4.41
C GLU A 166 -10.63 -18.61 -3.55
N TRP A 167 -10.78 -17.62 -2.66
CA TRP A 167 -11.99 -17.44 -1.87
C TRP A 167 -13.22 -17.11 -2.73
N LYS A 168 -13.07 -16.20 -3.70
CA LYS A 168 -14.12 -15.86 -4.66
C LYS A 168 -14.56 -17.07 -5.47
N GLU A 169 -13.61 -17.83 -6.02
CA GLU A 169 -13.90 -19.05 -6.79
C GLU A 169 -14.64 -20.07 -5.94
N LEU A 170 -14.11 -20.43 -4.77
CA LEU A 170 -14.73 -21.39 -3.86
C LEU A 170 -16.19 -21.05 -3.57
N VAL A 171 -16.44 -19.81 -3.11
CA VAL A 171 -17.78 -19.40 -2.67
C VAL A 171 -18.75 -19.25 -3.85
N THR A 172 -18.28 -18.75 -4.99
CA THR A 172 -19.16 -18.61 -6.16
C THR A 172 -19.55 -19.97 -6.74
N ARG A 173 -18.65 -20.97 -6.73
CA ARG A 173 -19.02 -22.35 -7.10
C ARG A 173 -19.97 -22.96 -6.09
N MET A 174 -19.70 -22.86 -4.80
CA MET A 174 -20.64 -23.35 -3.77
C MET A 174 -22.02 -22.71 -3.89
N MET A 175 -22.11 -21.42 -4.23
CA MET A 175 -23.38 -20.74 -4.44
C MET A 175 -24.15 -21.35 -5.62
N LEU A 176 -23.52 -21.52 -6.78
CA LEU A 176 -24.15 -22.16 -7.95
C LEU A 176 -24.66 -23.57 -7.62
N GLY A 177 -23.87 -24.37 -6.88
CA GLY A 177 -24.32 -25.71 -6.51
C GLY A 177 -25.44 -25.71 -5.47
N ARG A 178 -25.51 -24.71 -4.57
CA ARG A 178 -26.65 -24.55 -3.68
C ARG A 178 -27.91 -24.16 -4.45
N ASP A 179 -27.79 -23.32 -5.47
CA ASP A 179 -28.90 -22.96 -6.35
C ASP A 179 -29.44 -24.20 -7.08
N GLU A 180 -28.55 -25.08 -7.58
CA GLU A 180 -28.95 -26.38 -8.15
C GLU A 180 -29.64 -27.29 -7.13
N ILE A 181 -29.10 -27.43 -5.91
CA ILE A 181 -29.74 -28.21 -4.84
C ILE A 181 -31.13 -27.67 -4.51
N HIS A 182 -31.30 -26.35 -4.50
CA HIS A 182 -32.59 -25.72 -4.26
C HIS A 182 -33.61 -25.96 -5.38
N ALA A 183 -33.14 -26.23 -6.60
CA ALA A 183 -33.97 -26.56 -7.75
C ALA A 183 -34.33 -28.05 -7.84
N MET A 184 -33.64 -28.93 -7.11
CA MET A 184 -33.89 -30.37 -7.09
C MET A 184 -35.20 -30.73 -6.38
N GLU A 185 -35.75 -31.88 -6.73
CA GLU A 185 -36.92 -32.43 -6.03
C GLU A 185 -36.54 -32.91 -4.63
N ALA A 186 -37.46 -32.77 -3.67
CA ALA A 186 -37.20 -33.13 -2.27
C ALA A 186 -36.74 -34.59 -2.11
N SER A 187 -37.25 -35.51 -2.94
CA SER A 187 -36.82 -36.91 -2.94
C SER A 187 -35.35 -37.10 -3.35
N GLU A 188 -34.86 -36.30 -4.31
CA GLU A 188 -33.46 -36.38 -4.77
C GLU A 188 -32.52 -35.84 -3.70
N VAL A 189 -32.90 -34.72 -3.09
CA VAL A 189 -32.15 -34.12 -1.98
C VAL A 189 -32.07 -35.09 -0.80
N LEU A 190 -33.15 -35.82 -0.49
CA LEU A 190 -33.14 -36.84 0.57
C LEU A 190 -32.16 -37.99 0.29
N VAL A 191 -32.04 -38.43 -0.97
CA VAL A 191 -31.06 -39.45 -1.37
C VAL A 191 -29.64 -38.92 -1.17
N ILE A 192 -29.36 -37.68 -1.58
CA ILE A 192 -28.06 -37.04 -1.39
C ILE A 192 -27.70 -36.93 0.10
N ILE A 193 -28.65 -36.50 0.94
CA ILE A 193 -28.43 -36.40 2.39
C ILE A 193 -28.13 -37.78 3.00
N ALA A 194 -28.85 -38.82 2.57
CA ALA A 194 -28.61 -40.18 3.04
C ALA A 194 -27.21 -40.70 2.63
N ASP A 195 -26.78 -40.40 1.41
CA ASP A 195 -25.44 -40.75 0.94
C ASP A 195 -24.34 -40.01 1.69
N ILE A 196 -24.52 -38.70 1.94
CA ILE A 196 -23.61 -37.89 2.75
C ILE A 196 -23.53 -38.40 4.18
N HIS A 197 -24.67 -38.74 4.78
CA HIS A 197 -24.71 -39.31 6.12
C HIS A 197 -23.91 -40.62 6.21
N LYS A 198 -24.09 -41.52 5.22
CA LYS A 198 -23.34 -42.77 5.13
C LYS A 198 -21.84 -42.55 4.95
N GLN A 199 -21.46 -41.56 4.13
CA GLN A 199 -20.05 -41.18 3.96
C GLN A 199 -19.45 -40.66 5.27
N ASN A 200 -20.17 -39.78 5.97
CA ASN A 200 -19.71 -39.22 7.24
C ASN A 200 -19.51 -40.32 8.32
N ILE A 201 -20.41 -41.31 8.40
CA ILE A 201 -20.22 -42.48 9.27
C ILE A 201 -18.94 -43.24 8.90
N THR A 202 -18.70 -43.43 7.60
CA THR A 202 -17.51 -44.13 7.10
C THR A 202 -16.22 -43.37 7.42
N GLU A 203 -16.22 -42.04 7.26
CA GLU A 203 -15.07 -41.18 7.57
C GLU A 203 -14.81 -41.07 9.07
N ALA A 204 -15.85 -41.17 9.91
CA ALA A 204 -15.72 -41.30 11.36
C ALA A 204 -15.11 -42.65 11.79
N GLY A 205 -15.00 -43.61 10.87
CA GLY A 205 -14.34 -44.91 11.05
C GLY A 205 -15.30 -46.06 11.35
N ALA A 206 -16.41 -45.81 12.05
CA ALA A 206 -17.48 -46.75 12.32
C ALA A 206 -18.73 -46.06 12.89
N GLU A 207 -19.86 -46.76 12.89
CA GLU A 207 -21.17 -46.26 13.34
C GLU A 207 -21.19 -45.93 14.84
N ASP A 208 -20.53 -46.73 15.67
CA ASP A 208 -20.38 -46.50 17.11
C ASP A 208 -19.60 -45.22 17.43
N VAL A 209 -18.56 -44.92 16.64
CA VAL A 209 -17.80 -43.67 16.77
C VAL A 209 -18.65 -42.47 16.36
N TRP A 210 -19.41 -42.58 15.27
CA TRP A 210 -20.33 -41.54 14.83
C TRP A 210 -21.42 -41.25 15.87
N ASP A 211 -22.03 -42.29 16.44
CA ASP A 211 -23.07 -42.16 17.47
C ASP A 211 -22.54 -41.57 18.79
N SER A 212 -21.24 -41.73 19.05
CA SER A 212 -20.58 -41.12 20.21
C SER A 212 -20.32 -39.60 20.07
N LEU A 213 -20.39 -39.07 18.84
CA LEU A 213 -20.22 -37.64 18.59
C LEU A 213 -21.40 -36.84 19.15
N SER A 214 -21.11 -35.63 19.64
CA SER A 214 -22.16 -34.67 19.99
C SER A 214 -22.96 -34.26 18.75
N ASP A 215 -24.19 -33.81 18.96
CA ASP A 215 -25.04 -33.31 17.86
C ASP A 215 -24.37 -32.15 17.12
N ALA A 216 -23.67 -31.28 17.84
CA ALA A 216 -22.93 -30.16 17.26
C ALA A 216 -21.78 -30.62 16.33
N GLU A 217 -21.08 -31.70 16.68
CA GLU A 217 -20.03 -32.28 15.84
C GLU A 217 -20.63 -32.96 14.60
N ARG A 218 -21.72 -33.71 14.76
CA ARG A 218 -22.45 -34.33 13.64
C ARG A 218 -23.01 -33.29 12.67
N ASP A 219 -23.56 -32.19 13.18
CA ASP A 219 -24.03 -31.05 12.38
C ASP A 219 -22.88 -30.38 11.62
N ALA A 220 -21.74 -30.17 12.28
CA ALA A 220 -20.56 -29.56 11.66
C ALA A 220 -20.00 -30.42 10.52
N LEU A 221 -19.89 -31.74 10.73
CA LEU A 221 -19.45 -32.70 9.70
C LEU A 221 -20.44 -32.74 8.54
N THR A 222 -21.74 -32.85 8.83
CA THR A 222 -22.80 -32.86 7.81
C THR A 222 -22.79 -31.60 6.98
N LYS A 223 -22.66 -30.43 7.62
CA LYS A 223 -22.54 -29.14 6.92
C LYS A 223 -21.30 -29.10 6.02
N SER A 224 -20.14 -29.56 6.52
CA SER A 224 -18.90 -29.61 5.73
C SER A 224 -19.06 -30.49 4.49
N SER A 225 -19.66 -31.67 4.62
CA SER A 225 -19.89 -32.58 3.49
C SER A 225 -20.91 -32.04 2.50
N MET A 226 -21.97 -31.37 2.97
CA MET A 226 -22.91 -30.63 2.11
C MET A 226 -22.21 -29.51 1.35
N ASP A 227 -21.30 -28.77 1.99
CA ASP A 227 -20.52 -27.70 1.35
C ASP A 227 -19.59 -28.26 0.26
N VAL A 228 -18.95 -29.42 0.49
CA VAL A 228 -18.14 -30.12 -0.52
C VAL A 228 -19.00 -30.59 -1.69
N PHE A 229 -20.19 -31.15 -1.41
CA PHE A 229 -21.12 -31.57 -2.45
C PHE A 229 -21.60 -30.38 -3.30
N ALA A 230 -22.03 -29.30 -2.65
CA ALA A 230 -22.43 -28.06 -3.32
C ALA A 230 -21.28 -27.49 -4.17
N TYR A 231 -20.04 -27.53 -3.69
CA TYR A 231 -18.90 -27.10 -4.49
C TYR A 231 -18.73 -27.93 -5.76
N ARG A 232 -18.86 -29.27 -5.69
CA ARG A 232 -18.74 -30.16 -6.85
C ARG A 232 -19.83 -29.89 -7.88
N LEU A 233 -21.09 -29.88 -7.44
CA LEU A 233 -22.23 -29.60 -8.30
C LEU A 233 -22.14 -28.21 -8.93
N GLY A 234 -21.71 -27.22 -8.15
CA GLY A 234 -21.53 -25.86 -8.63
C GLY A 234 -20.37 -25.67 -9.61
N ARG A 235 -19.38 -26.57 -9.64
CA ARG A 235 -18.38 -26.61 -10.71
C ARG A 235 -19.01 -27.08 -12.01
N ASP A 236 -19.80 -28.15 -11.96
CA ASP A 236 -20.49 -28.67 -13.14
C ASP A 236 -21.47 -27.63 -13.70
N ALA A 237 -22.23 -26.97 -12.83
CA ALA A 237 -23.11 -25.86 -13.20
C ALA A 237 -22.32 -24.69 -13.81
N PHE A 238 -21.20 -24.31 -13.21
CA PHE A 238 -20.34 -23.26 -13.77
C PHE A 238 -19.82 -23.63 -15.17
N ASP A 239 -19.42 -24.88 -15.39
CA ASP A 239 -18.90 -25.34 -16.67
C ASP A 239 -19.98 -25.34 -17.78
N GLN A 240 -21.26 -25.39 -17.40
CA GLN A 240 -22.40 -25.28 -18.32
C GLN A 240 -22.82 -23.84 -18.64
N LEU A 241 -22.35 -22.85 -17.87
CA LEU A 241 -22.64 -21.44 -18.15
C LEU A 241 -22.06 -20.98 -19.49
N SER A 242 -22.69 -19.94 -20.06
CA SER A 242 -22.16 -19.26 -21.24
C SER A 242 -20.81 -18.59 -20.93
N ASP A 243 -20.00 -18.34 -21.97
CA ASP A 243 -18.72 -17.64 -21.80
C ASP A 243 -18.87 -16.24 -21.20
N GLU A 244 -19.99 -15.56 -21.47
CA GLU A 244 -20.30 -14.25 -20.91
C GLU A 244 -20.55 -14.32 -19.40
N GLU A 245 -21.35 -15.28 -18.95
CA GLU A 245 -21.64 -15.50 -17.52
C GLU A 245 -20.41 -15.98 -16.76
N LYS A 246 -19.64 -16.91 -17.35
CA LYS A 246 -18.34 -17.35 -16.81
C LYS A 246 -17.41 -16.17 -16.63
N ARG A 247 -17.34 -15.30 -17.64
CA ARG A 247 -16.51 -14.09 -17.59
C ARG A 247 -17.01 -13.15 -16.51
N ASP A 248 -18.30 -12.88 -16.39
CA ASP A 248 -18.84 -12.00 -15.36
C ASP A 248 -18.49 -12.50 -13.95
N ILE A 249 -18.71 -13.78 -13.67
CA ILE A 249 -18.46 -14.39 -12.36
C ILE A 249 -16.96 -14.42 -12.05
N SER A 250 -16.12 -14.81 -13.00
CA SER A 250 -14.68 -15.01 -12.79
C SER A 250 -13.84 -13.75 -12.98
N LEU A 251 -14.40 -12.64 -13.48
CA LEU A 251 -13.65 -11.42 -13.71
C LEU A 251 -12.98 -10.95 -12.41
N PHE A 252 -11.65 -10.87 -12.43
CA PHE A 252 -10.86 -10.42 -11.29
C PHE A 252 -9.53 -9.83 -11.77
N PHE A 253 -9.38 -8.50 -11.65
CA PHE A 253 -8.15 -7.81 -11.98
C PHE A 253 -7.30 -7.54 -10.74
N TRP A 254 -5.98 -7.66 -10.87
CA TRP A 254 -5.05 -7.14 -9.88
C TRP A 254 -4.33 -5.91 -10.44
N ALA A 255 -4.44 -4.79 -9.74
CA ALA A 255 -3.67 -3.59 -10.02
C ALA A 255 -2.63 -3.35 -8.92
N GLY A 256 -1.35 -3.53 -9.26
CA GLY A 256 -0.24 -3.24 -8.37
C GLY A 256 -0.05 -1.74 -8.09
N CYS A 257 0.62 -1.40 -6.99
CA CYS A 257 0.93 -0.01 -6.62
C CYS A 257 1.77 0.70 -7.69
N SER A 258 1.30 1.87 -8.12
CA SER A 258 2.01 2.70 -9.11
C SER A 258 3.06 3.63 -8.51
N MET A 259 3.10 3.79 -7.18
CA MET A 259 3.99 4.76 -6.51
C MET A 259 5.47 4.30 -6.49
N HIS A 260 5.73 3.00 -6.39
CA HIS A 260 7.10 2.46 -6.41
C HIS A 260 7.66 2.27 -7.84
N LYS A 261 6.85 2.45 -8.90
CA LYS A 261 7.31 2.33 -10.29
C LYS A 261 8.36 3.39 -10.63
N GLU A 262 8.22 4.61 -10.11
CA GLU A 262 9.22 5.67 -10.28
C GLU A 262 10.56 5.28 -9.64
N LEU A 263 10.53 4.69 -8.44
CA LEU A 263 11.74 4.22 -7.77
C LEU A 263 12.40 3.07 -8.52
N ASN A 264 11.60 2.13 -9.03
CA ASN A 264 12.09 1.01 -9.83
C ASN A 264 12.71 1.49 -11.15
N SER A 265 12.17 2.54 -11.78
CA SER A 265 12.78 3.16 -12.96
C SER A 265 14.13 3.79 -12.63
N CYS A 266 14.25 4.51 -11.51
CA CYS A 266 15.53 5.06 -11.06
C CYS A 266 16.55 3.93 -10.78
N LYS A 267 16.12 2.84 -10.13
CA LYS A 267 16.96 1.68 -9.85
C LYS A 267 17.44 0.97 -11.13
N ALA A 268 16.52 0.67 -12.04
CA ALA A 268 16.84 0.01 -13.30
C ALA A 268 17.80 0.86 -14.15
N PHE A 269 17.65 2.19 -14.13
CA PHE A 269 18.59 3.09 -14.80
C PHE A 269 19.99 3.05 -14.17
N THR A 270 20.07 3.09 -12.84
CA THR A 270 21.37 3.02 -12.16
C THR A 270 22.09 1.70 -12.45
N GLU A 271 21.36 0.58 -12.47
CA GLU A 271 21.91 -0.73 -12.86
C GLU A 271 22.34 -0.74 -14.34
N ALA A 272 21.58 -0.09 -15.23
CA ALA A 272 21.94 0.01 -16.65
C ALA A 272 23.19 0.87 -16.89
N MET A 273 23.41 1.94 -16.10
CA MET A 273 24.60 2.77 -16.19
C MET A 273 25.88 2.04 -15.75
N ASP A 274 25.78 1.10 -14.82
CA ASP A 274 26.93 0.26 -14.45
C ASP A 274 27.37 -0.61 -15.66
N ASN A 275 26.42 -1.03 -16.50
CA ASN A 275 26.69 -1.81 -17.73
C ASN A 275 27.25 -0.97 -18.90
N TYR A 276 27.25 0.37 -18.83
CA TYR A 276 27.84 1.20 -19.91
C TYR A 276 29.36 0.98 -20.00
N ILE A 277 30.00 0.75 -18.85
CA ILE A 277 31.43 0.42 -18.76
C ILE A 277 31.72 -0.91 -19.49
N GLU A 278 30.79 -1.85 -19.48
CA GLU A 278 30.92 -3.15 -20.14
C GLU A 278 30.73 -3.08 -21.67
N ASN A 279 30.23 -1.96 -22.20
CA ASN A 279 29.92 -1.77 -23.61
C ASN A 279 30.81 -0.69 -24.27
N ASP A 280 32.00 -0.41 -23.73
CA ASP A 280 32.96 0.60 -24.21
C ASP A 280 32.36 2.03 -24.30
N LEU A 281 31.33 2.33 -23.51
CA LEU A 281 30.78 3.68 -23.38
C LEU A 281 31.37 4.38 -22.15
N GLU A 282 31.52 5.71 -22.23
CA GLU A 282 32.01 6.52 -21.11
C GLU A 282 31.01 6.46 -19.94
N GLY A 283 31.36 5.68 -18.93
CA GLY A 283 30.53 5.45 -17.76
C GLY A 283 30.43 6.66 -16.81
N PRO A 284 29.67 6.50 -15.72
CA PRO A 284 29.57 7.53 -14.68
C PRO A 284 30.93 7.80 -14.03
N VAL A 285 31.21 9.07 -13.72
CA VAL A 285 32.49 9.44 -13.11
C VAL A 285 32.64 8.80 -11.73
N SER A 286 33.76 8.10 -11.55
CA SER A 286 34.11 7.43 -10.30
C SER A 286 34.28 8.45 -9.19
N LEU A 287 33.64 8.15 -8.06
CA LEU A 287 33.67 8.98 -6.87
C LEU A 287 34.39 8.24 -5.73
N ALA A 288 35.69 7.99 -5.95
CA ALA A 288 36.57 7.30 -5.02
C ALA A 288 36.70 8.03 -3.67
N ASN A 289 36.72 7.24 -2.59
CA ASN A 289 37.05 7.78 -1.27
C ASN A 289 38.52 8.23 -1.22
N LYS A 290 38.91 8.99 -0.19
CA LYS A 290 40.25 9.59 -0.10
C LYS A 290 41.39 8.57 -0.26
N ASP A 291 41.25 7.38 0.32
CA ASP A 291 42.32 6.38 0.33
C ASP A 291 42.43 5.68 -1.04
N ASN A 292 41.29 5.39 -1.66
CA ASN A 292 41.22 4.85 -3.02
C ASN A 292 41.72 5.88 -4.04
N ASP A 293 41.32 7.14 -3.91
CA ASP A 293 41.73 8.25 -4.78
C ASP A 293 43.25 8.47 -4.70
N ALA A 294 43.83 8.47 -3.50
CA ALA A 294 45.28 8.54 -3.33
C ALA A 294 46.00 7.32 -3.96
N THR A 295 45.41 6.12 -3.87
CA THR A 295 45.96 4.90 -4.49
C THR A 295 45.90 4.98 -6.02
N ILE A 296 44.82 5.54 -6.58
CA ILE A 296 44.64 5.73 -8.02
C ILE A 296 45.62 6.79 -8.55
N GLN A 297 45.73 7.95 -7.88
CA GLN A 297 46.66 9.02 -8.27
C GLN A 297 48.11 8.55 -8.23
N LEU A 298 48.50 7.80 -7.20
CA LEU A 298 49.84 7.23 -7.11
C LEU A 298 50.15 6.31 -8.31
N ALA A 299 49.15 5.58 -8.81
CA ALA A 299 49.29 4.72 -9.98
C ALA A 299 49.46 5.52 -11.27
N GLU A 300 48.72 6.61 -11.42
CA GLU A 300 48.83 7.55 -12.55
C GLU A 300 50.23 8.18 -12.58
N ASP A 301 50.75 8.60 -11.43
CA ASP A 301 52.07 9.22 -11.29
C ASP A 301 53.23 8.24 -11.54
N THR A 302 53.06 6.97 -11.14
CA THR A 302 54.11 5.94 -11.23
C THR A 302 53.99 5.03 -12.45
N GLY A 303 52.92 5.17 -13.24
CA GLY A 303 52.61 4.29 -14.38
C GLY A 303 52.42 2.81 -14.00
N THR A 304 52.25 2.49 -12.71
CA THR A 304 52.28 1.12 -12.21
C THR A 304 50.90 0.69 -11.72
N SER A 305 50.24 -0.19 -12.49
CA SER A 305 48.96 -0.79 -12.08
C SER A 305 49.18 -1.98 -11.14
N THR A 306 49.04 -1.76 -9.83
CA THR A 306 49.11 -2.82 -8.81
C THR A 306 47.74 -3.45 -8.53
N ALA A 307 47.71 -4.61 -7.85
CA ALA A 307 46.45 -5.22 -7.38
C ALA A 307 45.65 -4.28 -6.46
N ALA A 308 46.31 -3.38 -5.73
CA ALA A 308 45.66 -2.37 -4.89
C ALA A 308 44.91 -1.32 -5.74
N VAL A 309 45.48 -0.93 -6.88
CA VAL A 309 44.88 0.02 -7.83
C VAL A 309 43.66 -0.62 -8.50
N GLN A 310 43.78 -1.85 -8.98
CA GLN A 310 42.65 -2.59 -9.56
C GLN A 310 41.50 -2.75 -8.56
N ARG A 311 41.82 -3.06 -7.30
CA ARG A 311 40.82 -3.10 -6.23
C ARG A 311 40.19 -1.74 -5.99
N ALA A 312 40.99 -0.68 -5.89
CA ALA A 312 40.51 0.69 -5.66
C ALA A 312 39.55 1.14 -6.78
N LEU A 313 39.87 0.86 -8.04
CA LEU A 313 38.99 1.13 -9.18
C LEU A 313 37.68 0.32 -9.10
N LYS A 314 37.78 -0.98 -8.79
CA LYS A 314 36.61 -1.88 -8.73
C LYS A 314 35.61 -1.52 -7.62
N ILE A 315 36.10 -1.05 -6.46
CA ILE A 315 35.23 -0.75 -5.31
C ILE A 315 34.79 0.72 -5.24
N SER A 316 35.31 1.58 -6.11
CA SER A 316 34.97 3.01 -6.10
C SER A 316 33.67 3.25 -6.85
N GLU A 317 32.60 3.44 -6.09
CA GLU A 317 31.29 3.83 -6.60
C GLU A 317 31.33 5.21 -7.27
N GLY A 318 30.46 5.44 -8.26
CA GLY A 318 30.42 6.67 -9.04
C GLY A 318 29.02 7.24 -9.26
N GLY A 319 28.94 8.30 -10.07
CA GLY A 319 27.69 8.79 -10.63
C GLY A 319 26.73 9.52 -9.67
N ALA A 320 25.50 9.71 -10.15
CA ALA A 320 24.52 10.56 -9.51
C ALA A 320 24.09 10.07 -8.12
N VAL A 321 23.90 8.76 -7.92
CA VAL A 321 23.50 8.18 -6.63
C VAL A 321 24.55 8.49 -5.55
N LYS A 322 25.83 8.26 -5.87
CA LYS A 322 26.92 8.54 -4.94
C LYS A 322 27.03 10.03 -4.64
N LEU A 323 26.94 10.89 -5.65
CA LEU A 323 26.95 12.35 -5.45
C LEU A 323 25.82 12.82 -4.53
N ILE A 324 24.59 12.38 -4.79
CA ILE A 324 23.40 12.74 -4.00
C ILE A 324 23.54 12.24 -2.57
N GLY A 325 24.02 11.01 -2.37
CA GLY A 325 24.29 10.44 -1.05
C GLY A 325 25.35 11.22 -0.27
N LEU A 326 26.45 11.61 -0.92
CA LEU A 326 27.50 12.42 -0.29
C LEU A 326 27.02 13.83 0.07
N LEU A 327 26.25 14.48 -0.81
CA LEU A 327 25.67 15.80 -0.52
C LEU A 327 24.64 15.72 0.61
N GLY A 328 23.79 14.70 0.61
CA GLY A 328 22.86 14.45 1.69
C GLY A 328 23.55 14.18 3.02
N ALA A 329 24.58 13.33 3.04
CA ALA A 329 25.41 13.08 4.23
C ALA A 329 26.08 14.35 4.75
N PHE A 330 26.44 15.27 3.84
CA PHE A 330 27.08 16.53 4.17
C PHE A 330 26.10 17.58 4.72
N VAL A 331 24.92 17.73 4.12
CA VAL A 331 23.90 18.71 4.52
C VAL A 331 23.09 18.22 5.72
N ASN A 332 22.65 16.97 5.70
CA ASN A 332 21.82 16.31 6.71
C ASN A 332 22.62 15.32 7.56
N HIS A 333 23.78 15.77 8.08
CA HIS A 333 24.65 14.94 8.91
C HIS A 333 24.00 14.66 10.28
N LYS A 334 24.16 13.44 10.84
CA LYS A 334 23.57 13.06 12.15
C LYS A 334 24.14 13.86 13.34
N ASP A 335 25.38 14.29 13.21
CA ASP A 335 26.04 15.20 14.14
C ASP A 335 25.88 16.63 13.62
N ASP A 336 25.02 17.41 14.27
CA ASP A 336 24.66 18.78 13.90
C ASP A 336 25.88 19.71 13.85
N LYS A 337 26.95 19.40 14.60
CA LYS A 337 28.20 20.20 14.57
C LYS A 337 29.02 19.97 13.30
N LYS A 338 28.78 18.87 12.59
CA LYS A 338 29.50 18.48 11.37
C LYS A 338 28.70 18.74 10.10
N GLY A 339 27.37 18.83 10.21
CA GLY A 339 26.47 19.17 9.12
C GLY A 339 26.57 20.65 8.72
N CYS A 340 25.94 20.97 7.59
CA CYS A 340 25.79 22.35 7.13
C CYS A 340 24.32 22.70 6.89
N HIS A 341 23.43 22.09 7.68
CA HIS A 341 21.99 22.17 7.51
C HIS A 341 21.46 23.61 7.46
N ASP A 342 21.74 24.37 8.51
CA ASP A 342 21.25 25.74 8.64
C ASP A 342 21.85 26.66 7.57
N VAL A 343 23.13 26.44 7.23
CA VAL A 343 23.80 27.20 6.15
C VAL A 343 23.17 26.92 4.80
N TYR A 344 22.82 25.67 4.52
CA TYR A 344 22.12 25.29 3.29
C TYR A 344 20.73 25.92 3.24
N ASP A 345 19.98 25.80 4.33
CA ASP A 345 18.63 26.35 4.43
C ASP A 345 18.64 27.88 4.33
N ASP A 346 19.54 28.58 5.00
CA ASP A 346 19.64 30.05 4.92
C ASP A 346 20.04 30.53 3.52
N TYR A 347 20.94 29.81 2.84
CA TYR A 347 21.34 30.15 1.47
C TYR A 347 20.20 29.96 0.47
N PHE A 348 19.48 28.85 0.55
CA PHE A 348 18.45 28.51 -0.43
C PHE A 348 17.06 29.07 -0.09
N ARG A 349 16.79 29.52 1.14
CA ARG A 349 15.51 30.15 1.53
C ARG A 349 15.12 31.35 0.66
N PRO A 350 16.01 32.33 0.36
CA PRO A 350 15.65 33.43 -0.54
C PRO A 350 15.44 32.99 -1.99
N ILE A 351 16.02 31.85 -2.41
CA ILE A 351 15.95 31.35 -3.80
C ILE A 351 14.69 30.49 -4.02
N ILE A 352 14.37 29.62 -3.05
CA ILE A 352 13.35 28.57 -3.19
C ILE A 352 12.07 28.89 -2.41
N GLY A 353 12.15 29.75 -1.38
CA GLY A 353 11.04 30.06 -0.49
C GLY A 353 10.87 29.00 0.61
N SER A 354 9.67 28.44 0.77
CA SER A 354 9.41 27.37 1.72
C SER A 354 9.84 25.99 1.17
N GLY A 355 10.14 25.02 2.05
CA GLY A 355 10.59 23.69 1.61
C GLY A 355 12.05 23.63 1.11
N VAL A 356 12.91 24.46 1.72
CA VAL A 356 14.33 24.61 1.35
C VAL A 356 15.15 23.34 1.59
N ARG A 357 14.76 22.57 2.60
CA ARG A 357 15.51 21.44 3.12
C ARG A 357 15.95 20.47 2.03
N PHE A 358 17.25 20.17 1.97
CA PHE A 358 17.74 19.13 1.08
C PHE A 358 17.07 17.78 1.43
N PRO A 359 16.66 16.96 0.43
CA PRO A 359 16.01 15.68 0.68
C PRO A 359 16.80 14.78 1.64
N ALA A 360 16.07 14.11 2.55
CA ALA A 360 16.64 13.31 3.63
C ALA A 360 17.10 11.92 3.13
N VAL A 361 18.04 11.90 2.19
CA VAL A 361 18.57 10.68 1.56
C VAL A 361 19.24 9.71 2.54
N ASN A 362 19.75 10.21 3.68
CA ASN A 362 20.36 9.39 4.72
C ASN A 362 19.35 8.63 5.60
N ASN A 363 18.06 8.95 5.48
CA ASN A 363 16.98 8.36 6.30
C ASN A 363 16.11 7.39 5.51
N THR A 364 16.62 6.86 4.40
CA THR A 364 15.95 5.86 3.54
C THR A 364 14.51 6.25 3.17
N ARG A 365 14.24 7.55 3.02
CA ARG A 365 12.90 8.01 2.65
C ARG A 365 12.65 7.74 1.17
N TYR A 366 11.46 7.24 0.85
CA TYR A 366 11.02 7.05 -0.53
C TYR A 366 11.22 8.32 -1.37
N GLN A 367 11.67 8.14 -2.62
CA GLN A 367 11.96 9.20 -3.59
C GLN A 367 13.04 10.23 -3.19
N SER A 368 13.67 10.10 -2.02
CA SER A 368 14.65 11.09 -1.54
C SER A 368 15.81 11.29 -2.50
N PHE A 369 16.30 10.22 -3.14
CA PHE A 369 17.36 10.31 -4.15
C PHE A 369 16.88 11.01 -5.43
N GLY A 370 15.70 10.69 -5.96
CA GLY A 370 15.12 11.38 -7.12
C GLY A 370 14.90 12.86 -6.86
N LEU A 371 14.32 13.21 -5.70
CA LEU A 371 14.18 14.60 -5.25
C LEU A 371 15.54 15.28 -5.05
N GLY A 372 16.55 14.54 -4.56
CA GLY A 372 17.91 15.03 -4.40
C GLY A 372 18.54 15.39 -5.73
N GLY A 373 18.42 14.51 -6.72
CA GLY A 373 18.82 14.77 -8.11
C GLY A 373 18.11 15.99 -8.68
N ALA A 374 16.78 16.04 -8.53
CA ALA A 374 15.97 17.19 -8.94
C ALA A 374 16.44 18.51 -8.32
N ARG A 375 16.77 18.50 -7.03
CA ARG A 375 17.28 19.66 -6.31
C ARG A 375 18.64 20.11 -6.83
N ILE A 376 19.57 19.17 -7.06
CA ILE A 376 20.90 19.47 -7.58
C ILE A 376 20.82 20.08 -8.98
N ILE A 377 19.97 19.55 -9.85
CA ILE A 377 19.89 20.00 -11.25
C ILE A 377 19.17 21.33 -11.36
N SER A 378 18.05 21.48 -10.64
CA SER A 378 17.24 22.71 -10.70
C SER A 378 17.98 23.93 -10.18
N PHE A 379 18.95 23.73 -9.28
CA PHE A 379 19.73 24.81 -8.69
C PHE A 379 21.24 24.53 -8.81
N LEU A 380 21.64 24.04 -9.98
CA LEU A 380 23.00 23.56 -10.21
C LEU A 380 24.05 24.63 -9.93
N ASP A 381 23.83 25.84 -10.44
CA ASP A 381 24.78 26.94 -10.32
C ASP A 381 24.87 27.44 -8.88
N GLU A 382 23.76 27.42 -8.17
CA GLU A 382 23.71 27.75 -6.74
C GLU A 382 24.50 26.74 -5.89
N HIS A 383 24.42 25.44 -6.21
CA HIS A 383 25.27 24.45 -5.57
C HIS A 383 26.76 24.69 -5.91
N LYS A 384 27.10 25.15 -7.12
CA LYS A 384 28.49 25.50 -7.49
C LYS A 384 29.01 26.70 -6.70
N LEU A 385 28.15 27.66 -6.36
CA LEU A 385 28.53 28.82 -5.55
C LEU A 385 28.64 28.46 -4.06
N LEU A 386 27.70 27.67 -3.54
CA LEU A 386 27.63 27.32 -2.14
C LEU A 386 28.78 26.39 -1.69
N MET A 387 29.15 25.40 -2.51
CA MET A 387 30.13 24.39 -2.09
C MET A 387 31.53 24.95 -1.79
N PRO A 388 32.14 25.80 -2.64
CA PRO A 388 33.41 26.48 -2.33
C PRO A 388 33.30 27.42 -1.12
N PHE A 389 32.17 28.11 -0.96
CA PHE A 389 31.92 28.98 0.19
C PHE A 389 31.97 28.20 1.51
N ILE A 390 31.27 27.06 1.58
CA ILE A 390 31.29 26.21 2.77
C ILE A 390 32.69 25.61 3.01
N ARG A 391 33.40 25.20 1.94
CA ARG A 391 34.79 24.72 2.05
C ARG A 391 35.69 25.77 2.69
N ASN A 392 35.64 27.00 2.20
CA ASN A 392 36.53 28.07 2.64
C ASN A 392 36.28 28.50 4.09
N LYS A 393 35.07 28.30 4.62
CA LYS A 393 34.75 28.50 6.05
C LYS A 393 35.40 27.48 6.98
N LYS A 394 35.83 26.32 6.48
CA LYS A 394 36.48 25.30 7.32
C LYS A 394 37.94 25.66 7.57
N GLN A 395 38.39 25.47 8.82
CA GLN A 395 39.77 25.78 9.24
C GLN A 395 40.84 25.06 8.40
N LYS A 396 40.60 23.78 8.10
CA LYS A 396 41.49 22.98 7.23
C LYS A 396 41.22 23.15 5.73
N ARG A 397 40.26 24.01 5.36
CA ARG A 397 39.77 24.26 3.98
C ARG A 397 39.50 22.99 3.17
N THR A 398 39.13 21.93 3.88
CA THR A 398 38.86 20.60 3.36
C THR A 398 37.46 20.18 3.77
N LEU A 399 36.71 19.55 2.87
CA LEU A 399 35.51 18.80 3.23
C LEU A 399 35.95 17.34 3.46
N LYS A 400 35.42 16.62 4.45
CA LYS A 400 35.75 15.18 4.56
C LYS A 400 35.30 14.40 3.31
N THR A 401 34.37 14.98 2.56
CA THR A 401 33.86 14.61 1.23
C THR A 401 34.60 15.29 0.05
N SER A 402 35.77 15.93 0.26
CA SER A 402 36.39 16.89 -0.69
C SER A 402 37.38 16.39 -1.74
N SER A 403 37.63 15.10 -1.93
CA SER A 403 38.20 14.71 -3.24
C SER A 403 37.18 14.92 -4.38
N LEU A 404 35.90 15.12 -4.05
CA LEU A 404 34.81 14.76 -4.93
C LEU A 404 33.87 15.86 -5.40
N MET A 405 33.61 16.86 -4.55
CA MET A 405 32.80 18.02 -4.97
C MET A 405 33.65 19.14 -5.59
N LEU A 406 34.98 19.09 -5.43
CA LEU A 406 35.92 20.03 -6.04
C LEU A 406 36.35 19.61 -7.45
N ASP A 407 36.33 18.31 -7.73
CA ASP A 407 36.37 17.74 -9.08
C ASP A 407 34.97 17.64 -9.70
N GLY A 408 34.05 18.53 -9.30
CA GLY A 408 32.83 18.82 -10.05
C GLY A 408 33.09 19.34 -11.47
N ASN A 409 34.35 19.59 -11.84
CA ASN A 409 34.78 19.78 -13.23
C ASN A 409 35.08 18.45 -13.95
N ARG A 410 35.52 17.37 -13.27
CA ARG A 410 35.72 16.05 -13.91
C ARG A 410 34.39 15.30 -14.09
N SER A 411 33.46 15.36 -13.14
CA SER A 411 32.16 14.67 -13.30
C SER A 411 31.13 15.35 -14.21
N ARG A 412 31.39 16.59 -14.64
CA ARG A 412 30.43 17.42 -15.40
C ARG A 412 30.96 17.93 -16.73
N SER A 413 32.24 17.74 -17.05
CA SER A 413 32.75 17.94 -18.40
C SER A 413 32.52 16.72 -19.29
N SER A 414 32.20 15.55 -18.71
CA SER A 414 31.69 14.41 -19.46
C SER A 414 30.18 14.55 -19.70
N PRO A 415 29.68 14.29 -20.92
CA PRO A 415 28.25 14.23 -21.23
C PRO A 415 27.46 13.24 -20.34
N SER A 416 28.13 12.21 -19.81
CA SER A 416 27.52 11.13 -19.02
C SER A 416 26.96 11.60 -17.66
N GLY A 417 27.71 12.38 -16.88
CA GLY A 417 27.28 12.79 -15.52
C GLY A 417 26.09 13.76 -15.47
N SER A 418 25.94 14.61 -16.50
CA SER A 418 24.77 15.50 -16.65
C SER A 418 23.54 14.73 -17.14
N THR A 419 23.75 13.68 -17.94
CA THR A 419 22.71 12.78 -18.47
C THR A 419 22.12 11.92 -17.33
N ASP A 420 22.95 11.35 -16.47
CA ASP A 420 22.50 10.58 -15.29
C ASP A 420 21.60 11.40 -14.37
N LEU A 421 22.01 12.62 -14.09
CA LEU A 421 21.26 13.57 -13.28
C LEU A 421 19.94 13.94 -13.98
N ALA A 422 19.98 14.37 -15.24
CA ALA A 422 18.79 14.80 -15.99
C ALA A 422 17.73 13.69 -16.16
N ILE A 423 18.14 12.42 -16.19
CA ILE A 423 17.23 11.28 -16.35
C ILE A 423 16.58 10.86 -15.02
N LEU A 424 17.30 10.94 -13.89
CA LEU A 424 16.69 10.84 -12.55
C LEU A 424 15.58 11.89 -12.34
N LEU A 425 15.63 12.99 -13.09
CA LEU A 425 14.61 14.05 -13.12
C LEU A 425 13.42 13.76 -14.05
N ASN A 426 13.67 13.13 -15.21
CA ASN A 426 12.61 12.92 -16.21
C ASN A 426 11.57 11.88 -15.76
N SER A 427 11.93 10.96 -14.85
CA SER A 427 10.99 10.05 -14.19
C SER A 427 10.05 10.76 -13.19
N SER A 428 10.50 11.88 -12.59
CA SER A 428 9.74 12.66 -11.60
C SER A 428 8.76 13.67 -12.22
N ARG A 429 9.00 14.09 -13.47
CA ARG A 429 8.17 15.10 -14.18
C ARG A 429 6.88 14.54 -14.77
N THR A 430 6.76 13.23 -14.94
CA THR A 430 5.60 12.57 -15.56
C THR A 430 4.30 12.78 -14.78
N ARG A 431 4.35 13.24 -13.51
CA ARG A 431 3.16 13.61 -12.73
C ARG A 431 2.62 15.02 -12.97
N ARG A 432 3.44 16.02 -13.31
CA ARG A 432 2.93 17.41 -13.45
C ARG A 432 2.08 17.63 -14.70
N ARG A 433 2.23 16.79 -15.73
CA ARG A 433 1.38 16.85 -16.93
C ARG A 433 0.10 16.02 -16.84
N LEU A 434 0.04 15.04 -15.93
CA LEU A 434 -1.15 14.21 -15.70
C LEU A 434 -2.06 14.72 -14.57
N SER A 435 -1.60 15.69 -13.77
CA SER A 435 -2.43 16.37 -12.75
C SER A 435 -2.91 17.76 -13.17
N ALA A 436 -2.67 18.16 -14.43
CA ALA A 436 -3.08 19.45 -14.99
C ALA A 436 -4.01 19.28 -16.21
N GLY A 437 -4.51 18.07 -16.42
CA GLY A 437 -5.46 17.72 -17.47
C GLY A 437 -6.31 16.55 -17.00
N GLU A 438 -7.25 16.85 -16.11
CA GLU A 438 -8.59 16.24 -15.96
C GLU A 438 -9.36 17.01 -14.89
#